data_AF-A0A3B9LBY8-F1
#
_entry.id   AF-A0A3B9LBY8-F1
#
_cell.length_a   1.000
_cell.length_b   1.000
_cell.length_c   1.000
_cell.angle_alpha   90.00
_cell.angle_beta   90.00
_cell.angle_gamma   90.00
#
_symmetry.space_group_name_H-M   'P 1'
#
loop_
_entity.id
_entity.type
_entity.pdbx_description
1 polymer ?
#
loop_
_entity_poly.entity_id
_entity_poly.type
_entity_poly.pdbx_seq_one_letter_code
_entity_poly.pdbx_strand_id
1 'polypeptide(L)' 'TDLRKAMIYGSVLASFAVEAFSLERLRKLSMDEIKERYETFKLMSQFEISA' A
#
# COMPACT_ATOMS: atom_id res chain seq x y z
N THR A 1 -2.80 -17.31 -3.94
CA THR A 1 -2.94 -16.48 -2.73
C THR A 1 -1.90 -15.37 -2.63
N ASP A 2 -0.77 -15.46 -3.36
CA ASP A 2 0.26 -14.41 -3.40
C ASP A 2 -0.06 -13.21 -4.28
N LEU A 3 -0.84 -13.38 -5.36
CA LEU A 3 -1.20 -12.27 -6.25
C LEU A 3 -1.99 -11.17 -5.53
N ARG A 4 -2.98 -11.53 -4.69
CA ARG A 4 -3.75 -10.54 -3.92
C ARG A 4 -2.85 -9.74 -2.98
N LYS A 5 -1.90 -10.41 -2.30
CA LYS A 5 -0.92 -9.73 -1.45
C LYS A 5 -0.01 -8.82 -2.29
N ALA A 6 0.50 -9.31 -3.41
CA ALA A 6 1.34 -8.53 -4.31
C ALA A 6 0.64 -7.28 -4.85
N MET A 7 -0.65 -7.38 -5.19
CA MET A 7 -1.46 -6.22 -5.59
C MET A 7 -1.56 -5.20 -4.45
N ILE A 8 -1.87 -5.63 -3.22
CA ILE A 8 -1.95 -4.73 -2.07
C ILE A 8 -0.61 -4.05 -1.81
N TYR A 9 0.49 -4.80 -1.80
CA TYR A 9 1.83 -4.22 -1.62
C TYR A 9 2.20 -3.23 -2.73
N GLY A 10 1.88 -3.53 -3.99
CA GLY A 10 2.07 -2.62 -5.11
C GLY A 10 1.28 -1.32 -4.93
N SER A 11 0.02 -1.41 -4.52
CA SER A 11 -0.82 -0.24 -4.22
C SER A 11 -0.27 0.58 -3.06
N VAL A 12 0.24 -0.06 -2.00
CA VAL A 12 0.88 0.62 -0.87
C VAL A 12 2.11 1.41 -1.32
N LEU A 13 3.02 0.78 -2.08
CA LEU A 13 4.23 1.44 -2.57
C LEU A 13 3.91 2.59 -3.53
N ALA A 14 2.94 2.41 -4.43
CA ALA A 14 2.49 3.46 -5.33
C ALA A 14 1.89 4.65 -4.58
N SER A 15 1.18 4.40 -3.47
CA SER A 15 0.61 5.46 -2.65
C SER A 15 1.67 6.38 -2.03
N PHE A 16 2.87 5.87 -1.73
CA PHE A 16 3.99 6.68 -1.27
C PHE A 16 4.78 7.32 -2.42
N ALA A 17 4.88 6.66 -3.57
CA ALA A 17 5.64 7.17 -4.71
C ALA A 17 5.16 8.55 -5.22
N VAL A 18 3.90 8.92 -4.97
CA VAL A 18 3.30 10.19 -5.40
C VAL A 18 3.36 11.31 -4.35
N GLU A 19 3.83 11.02 -3.13
CA GLU A 19 3.80 12.01 -2.02
C GLU A 19 5.00 12.98 -2.05
N ALA A 20 6.05 12.73 -2.86
CA ALA A 20 7.17 13.65 -3.04
C ALA A 20 7.79 13.50 -4.44
N PHE A 21 8.63 14.47 -4.83
CA PHE A 21 9.28 14.43 -6.13
C PHE A 21 10.28 13.27 -6.23
N SER A 22 10.28 12.59 -7.37
CA SER A 22 11.19 11.48 -7.65
C SER A 22 11.19 10.43 -6.52
N LEU A 23 12.35 10.03 -6.00
CA LEU A 23 12.50 8.99 -5.01
C LEU A 23 12.54 9.52 -3.57
N GLU A 24 12.34 10.81 -3.34
CA GLU A 24 12.53 11.42 -2.01
C GLU A 24 11.66 10.77 -0.94
N ARG A 25 10.39 10.47 -1.26
CA ARG A 25 9.49 9.82 -0.31
C ARG A 25 9.92 8.38 -0.01
N LEU A 26 10.30 7.64 -1.03
CA LEU A 26 10.70 6.22 -0.91
C LEU A 26 12.02 6.06 -0.14
N ARG A 27 12.94 7.03 -0.25
CA ARG A 27 14.21 7.00 0.50
C ARG A 27 14.05 7.19 2.00
N LYS A 28 12.96 7.84 2.44
CA LYS A 28 12.64 8.07 3.86
C LYS A 28 11.59 7.09 4.40
N LEU A 29 11.07 6.20 3.55
CA LEU A 29 10.00 5.28 3.90
C LEU A 29 10.50 4.21 4.87
N SER A 30 9.77 4.02 5.96
CA SER A 30 10.01 3.00 6.96
C SER A 30 9.08 1.79 6.80
N MET A 31 9.48 0.66 7.37
CA MET A 31 8.64 -0.54 7.37
C MET A 31 7.36 -0.39 8.19
N ASP A 32 7.38 0.46 9.24
CA ASP A 32 6.20 0.71 10.06
C ASP A 32 5.12 1.45 9.27
N GLU A 33 5.50 2.45 8.48
CA GLU A 33 4.58 3.17 7.58
C GLU A 33 4.01 2.24 6.49
N ILE A 34 4.83 1.34 5.94
CA ILE A 34 4.37 0.33 4.99
C ILE A 34 3.33 -0.58 5.65
N LYS A 35 3.58 -1.04 6.88
CA LYS A 35 2.67 -1.93 7.61
C LYS A 35 1.33 -1.24 7.93
N GLU A 36 1.37 0.02 8.38
CA GLU A 36 0.18 0.81 8.66
C GLU A 36 -0.68 1.02 7.39
N ARG A 37 -0.03 1.42 6.29
CA ARG A 37 -0.71 1.62 5.01
C ARG A 37 -1.23 0.30 4.45
N TYR A 38 -0.48 -0.80 4.62
CA TYR A 38 -0.93 -2.14 4.22
C TYR A 38 -2.20 -2.58 4.94
N GLU A 39 -2.30 -2.40 6.26
CA GLU A 39 -3.53 -2.74 6.99
C GLU A 39 -4.72 -1.89 6.53
N THR A 40 -4.49 -0.61 6.21
CA THR A 40 -5.52 0.27 5.64
C THR A 40 -6.03 -0.27 4.29
N PHE A 41 -5.13 -0.58 3.35
CA PHE A 41 -5.50 -1.13 2.05
C PHE A 41 -6.14 -2.51 2.15
N LYS A 42 -5.68 -3.33 3.09
CA LYS A 42 -6.25 -4.65 3.37
C LYS A 42 -7.69 -4.54 3.85
N LEU A 43 -7.99 -3.63 4.77
CA LEU A 43 -9.37 -3.35 5.24
C LEU A 43 -10.26 -2.83 4.09
N MET A 44 -9.74 -1.95 3.23
CA MET A 44 -10.47 -1.47 2.05
C MET A 44 -10.76 -2.60 1.05
N SER A 45 -9.80 -3.52 0.85
CA SER A 45 -9.93 -4.65 -0.09
C SER A 45 -10.81 -5.80 0.40
N GLN A 46 -11.17 -5.81 1.70
CA GLN A 46 -12.06 -6.81 2.29
C GLN A 46 -13.54 -6.49 2.11
N PHE A 47 -13.89 -5.34 1.53
CA PHE A 47 -15.24 -5.08 1.07
C PHE A 47 -15.54 -5.95 -0.16
N GLU A 48 -16.01 -7.17 0.08
CA GLU A 48 -16.89 -7.82 -0.90
C GLU A 48 -18.18 -7.00 -0.95
N ILE A 49 -18.46 -6.45 -2.12
CA ILE A 49 -19.76 -5.86 -2.42
C ILE A 49 -20.77 -7.00 -2.29
N SER A 50 -21.54 -7.02 -1.19
CA SER A 50 -22.77 -7.78 -1.14
C SER A 50 -23.74 -7.11 -2.12
N ALA A 51 -23.77 -7.63 -3.35
CA ALA A 51 -24.82 -7.37 -4.31
C ALA A 51 -25.93 -8.42 -4.15
#